data_AF-M7MX75-F1
#
_entry.id   AF-M7MX75-F1
#
_cell.length_a   1.000
_cell.length_b   1.000
_cell.length_c   1.000
_cell.angle_alpha   90.00
_cell.angle_beta   90.00
_cell.angle_gamma   90.00
#
_symmetry.space_group_name_H-M   'P 1'
#
loop_
_entity.id
_entity.type
_entity.pdbx_description
1 polymer ?
#
loop_
_entity_poly.entity_id
_entity_poly.type
_entity_poly.pdbx_seq_one_letter_code
_entity_poly.pdbx_strand_id
1 'polypeptide(L)'
;MHAAGFDVLTWRKGSTPDINESVFSPVTDIDDHGTKNMWHRVADTEVEVLLNAKTGESFRMRQVSQGVPLTKGEGTRQIHILTTLDTQKTMDTAEVFYRMAARWRQENYFRFGRERCALDAHDSYVSTEVDPLQLVPNPAKTKAKLVLQNARAQRDAVDNTVTSTLLTLTTPGSGAKGLTITNQMHNDINAPLFKAENALNKAEDAHQQLAARAPLGEARPGAQVLDTEMKRFTHIIRMAAFNTAVILAREVRVNTGYKRADREAYNLVRKIFTQQGDIDPSVPGYLTITLDPMPTMRETVAVQELCESLTETQTRYPGTDLILRFGIKERL
;
A
#
# COMPACT_ATOMS: atom_id res chain seq x y z
N MET A 1 17.16 8.54 -8.74
CA MET A 1 15.77 8.35 -9.21
C MET A 1 15.29 9.58 -9.97
N HIS A 2 15.19 10.75 -9.33
CA HIS A 2 14.81 12.00 -10.00
C HIS A 2 15.71 12.36 -11.19
N ALA A 3 17.04 12.31 -11.02
CA ALA A 3 18.00 12.50 -12.13
C ALA A 3 17.87 11.49 -13.29
N ALA A 4 17.21 10.34 -13.06
CA ALA A 4 16.93 9.33 -14.09
C ALA A 4 15.50 9.45 -14.67
N GLY A 5 14.80 10.56 -14.42
CA GLY A 5 13.46 10.84 -14.93
C GLY A 5 12.32 10.22 -14.11
N PHE A 6 12.60 9.70 -12.91
CA PHE A 6 11.55 9.15 -12.05
C PHE A 6 11.10 10.16 -11.00
N ASP A 7 9.81 10.44 -10.98
CA ASP A 7 9.20 11.24 -9.92
C ASP A 7 8.88 10.42 -8.67
N VAL A 8 8.95 11.09 -7.53
CA VAL A 8 8.62 10.54 -6.22
C VAL A 8 7.31 11.16 -5.75
N LEU A 9 6.41 10.33 -5.21
CA LEU A 9 5.22 10.74 -4.48
C LEU A 9 5.11 9.89 -3.21
N THR A 10 5.28 10.50 -2.04
CA THR A 10 5.33 9.76 -0.77
C THR A 10 4.81 10.57 0.41
N TRP A 11 4.33 9.89 1.45
CA TRP A 11 4.16 10.51 2.77
C TRP A 11 5.51 10.89 3.35
N ARG A 12 5.60 12.08 3.95
CA ARG A 12 6.72 12.46 4.82
C ARG A 12 6.60 11.67 6.12
N LYS A 13 7.57 10.79 6.37
CA LYS A 13 7.61 9.95 7.58
C LYS A 13 8.51 10.59 8.64
N GLY A 14 8.21 10.31 9.90
CA GLY A 14 8.96 10.81 11.05
C GLY A 14 8.32 12.04 11.69
N SER A 15 8.94 12.52 12.76
CA SER A 15 8.51 13.75 13.43
C SER A 15 8.90 14.95 12.57
N THR A 16 7.91 15.74 12.17
CA THR A 16 8.11 16.93 11.35
C THR A 16 7.41 18.11 12.01
N PRO A 17 8.05 19.29 12.07
CA PRO A 17 7.37 20.49 12.56
C PRO A 17 6.16 20.80 11.69
N ASP A 18 5.07 21.20 12.34
CA ASP A 18 3.89 21.72 11.68
C ASP A 18 4.24 23.01 10.92
N ILE A 19 3.61 23.20 9.76
CA ILE A 19 3.70 24.45 8.99
C ILE A 19 2.64 25.45 9.46
N ASN A 20 2.85 26.73 9.14
CA ASN A 20 1.97 27.82 9.58
C ASN A 20 0.53 27.61 9.10
N GLU A 21 -0.46 27.77 9.99
CA GLU A 21 -1.86 27.59 9.64
C GLU A 21 -2.38 28.61 8.60
N SER A 22 -1.75 29.77 8.48
CA SER A 22 -2.18 30.83 7.56
C SER A 22 -2.03 30.48 6.08
N VAL A 23 -1.22 29.46 5.73
CA VAL A 23 -0.99 29.05 4.34
C VAL A 23 -1.96 27.98 3.85
N PHE A 24 -2.92 27.55 4.69
CA PHE A 24 -3.91 26.54 4.31
C PHE A 24 -5.13 27.17 3.64
N SER A 25 -5.55 26.57 2.53
CA SER A 25 -6.75 26.95 1.77
C SER A 25 -7.52 25.71 1.31
N PRO A 26 -8.80 25.84 0.95
CA PRO A 26 -9.55 24.75 0.35
C PRO A 26 -9.13 24.52 -1.11
N VAL A 27 -9.05 23.26 -1.52
CA VAL A 27 -8.78 22.83 -2.90
C VAL A 27 -9.81 21.79 -3.34
N THR A 28 -10.00 21.65 -4.65
CA THR A 28 -10.96 20.72 -5.25
C THR A 28 -10.37 20.08 -6.49
N ASP A 29 -10.60 18.79 -6.65
CA ASP A 29 -10.24 18.01 -7.84
C ASP A 29 -11.49 17.35 -8.44
N ILE A 30 -11.51 17.18 -9.76
CA ILE A 30 -12.47 16.30 -10.42
C ILE A 30 -11.65 15.14 -10.97
N ASP A 31 -11.89 13.96 -10.43
CA ASP A 31 -11.10 12.82 -10.85
C ASP A 31 -11.42 12.33 -12.28
N ASP A 32 -10.62 11.38 -12.77
CA ASP A 32 -10.81 10.69 -14.07
C ASP A 32 -12.20 10.03 -14.24
N HIS A 33 -13.04 10.07 -13.21
CA HIS A 33 -14.35 9.47 -13.15
C HIS A 33 -15.46 10.52 -12.94
N GLY A 34 -15.14 11.82 -13.00
CA GLY A 34 -16.10 12.91 -12.85
C GLY A 34 -16.52 13.17 -11.40
N THR A 35 -15.90 12.49 -10.41
CA THR A 35 -16.24 12.67 -9.00
C THR A 35 -15.51 13.89 -8.45
N LYS A 36 -16.28 14.82 -7.88
CA LYS A 36 -15.73 16.01 -7.23
C LYS A 36 -15.19 15.65 -5.83
N ASN A 37 -13.88 15.79 -5.65
CA ASN A 37 -13.19 15.63 -4.38
C ASN A 37 -12.84 17.00 -3.80
N MET A 38 -13.09 17.22 -2.51
CA MET A 38 -12.83 18.50 -1.84
C MET A 38 -12.00 18.30 -0.58
N TRP A 39 -10.96 19.12 -0.42
CA TRP A 39 -10.13 19.18 0.78
C TRP A 39 -10.13 20.59 1.33
N HIS A 40 -10.60 20.78 2.56
CA HIS A 40 -10.83 22.13 3.12
C HIS A 40 -9.58 22.84 3.65
N ARG A 41 -8.56 22.08 4.04
CA ARG A 41 -7.34 22.59 4.65
C ARG A 41 -6.14 21.95 3.98
N VAL A 42 -5.68 22.57 2.89
CA VAL A 42 -4.50 22.15 2.14
C VAL A 42 -3.52 23.30 2.00
N ALA A 43 -2.24 23.02 2.15
CA ALA A 43 -1.17 23.98 1.89
C ALA A 43 -0.16 23.39 0.90
N ASP A 44 0.37 24.24 0.04
CA ASP A 44 1.40 23.90 -0.93
C ASP A 44 2.65 24.71 -0.63
N THR A 45 3.74 24.00 -0.35
CA THR A 45 4.98 24.56 0.17
C THR A 45 6.17 23.83 -0.44
N GLU A 46 7.37 24.28 -0.16
CA GLU A 46 8.60 23.56 -0.51
C GLU A 46 9.42 23.29 0.75
N VAL A 47 10.20 22.20 0.71
CA VAL A 47 11.05 21.81 1.83
C VAL A 47 12.37 21.21 1.34
N GLU A 48 13.44 21.52 2.05
CA GLU A 48 14.74 20.85 1.88
C GLU A 48 14.74 19.54 2.69
N VAL A 49 14.89 18.42 1.99
CA VAL A 49 14.98 17.09 2.60
C VAL A 49 16.44 16.68 2.67
N LEU A 50 16.96 16.49 3.88
CA LEU A 50 18.30 15.96 4.09
C LEU A 50 18.39 14.52 3.56
N LEU A 51 19.25 14.30 2.58
CA LEU A 51 19.55 12.98 2.01
C LEU A 51 20.61 12.25 2.84
N ASN A 52 21.58 12.99 3.37
CA ASN A 52 22.68 12.42 4.14
C ASN A 52 23.13 13.37 5.25
N ALA A 53 22.94 12.92 6.49
CA ALA A 53 23.29 13.70 7.69
C ALA A 53 24.80 13.95 7.85
N LYS A 54 25.67 13.11 7.25
CA LYS A 54 27.13 13.26 7.36
C LYS A 54 27.70 14.26 6.36
N THR A 55 27.14 14.30 5.15
CA THR A 55 27.60 15.22 4.10
C THR A 55 26.82 16.54 4.10
N GLY A 56 25.66 16.59 4.76
CA GLY A 56 24.76 17.75 4.75
C GLY A 56 24.01 17.91 3.42
N GLU A 57 24.09 16.93 2.54
CA GLU A 57 23.42 16.96 1.24
C GLU A 57 21.89 17.01 1.43
N SER A 58 21.25 18.00 0.83
CA SER A 58 19.80 18.19 0.84
C SER A 58 19.23 18.17 -0.57
N PHE A 59 17.92 17.93 -0.65
CA PHE A 59 17.17 17.91 -1.88
C PHE A 59 15.84 18.63 -1.69
N ARG A 60 15.62 19.69 -2.48
CA ARG A 60 14.39 20.46 -2.49
C ARG A 60 13.25 19.63 -3.06
N MET A 61 12.15 19.53 -2.32
CA MET A 61 10.93 18.85 -2.74
C MET A 61 9.72 19.74 -2.53
N ARG A 62 8.71 19.59 -3.39
CA ARG A 62 7.38 20.14 -3.13
C ARG A 62 6.75 19.36 -1.98
N GLN A 63 6.19 20.09 -1.03
CA GLN A 63 5.49 19.56 0.12
C GLN A 63 4.04 20.03 0.12
N VAL A 64 3.14 19.08 -0.07
CA VAL A 64 1.70 19.30 0.00
C VAL A 64 1.20 18.80 1.35
N SER A 65 0.57 19.67 2.14
CA SER A 65 0.19 19.39 3.52
C SER A 65 -1.33 19.46 3.69
N GLN A 66 -1.90 18.58 4.51
CA GLN A 66 -3.33 18.60 4.87
C GLN A 66 -3.50 18.64 6.38
N GLY A 67 -4.38 19.52 6.85
CA GLY A 67 -4.90 19.47 8.20
C GLY A 67 -5.98 18.40 8.32
N VAL A 68 -5.76 17.38 9.15
CA VAL A 68 -6.72 16.30 9.38
C VAL A 68 -7.11 16.22 10.86
N PRO A 69 -8.34 15.82 11.20
CA PRO A 69 -8.73 15.60 12.58
C PRO A 69 -7.90 14.46 13.19
N LEU A 70 -7.63 14.56 14.49
CA LEU A 70 -7.04 13.46 15.23
C LEU A 70 -8.00 12.26 15.26
N THR A 71 -7.46 11.06 15.11
CA THR A 71 -8.24 9.82 15.18
C THR A 71 -8.70 9.51 16.61
N LYS A 72 -8.01 10.06 17.62
CA LYS A 72 -8.35 9.96 19.04
C LYS A 72 -8.10 11.31 19.70
N GLY A 73 -9.06 11.79 20.49
CA GLY A 73 -9.00 13.09 21.17
C GLY A 73 -9.51 14.26 20.33
N GLU A 74 -9.46 15.44 20.91
CA GLU A 74 -9.84 16.69 20.26
C GLU A 74 -8.62 17.35 19.61
N GLY A 75 -8.80 17.91 18.41
CA GLY A 75 -7.77 18.66 17.70
C GLY A 75 -7.47 18.15 16.29
N THR A 76 -6.49 18.79 15.66
CA THR A 76 -6.01 18.45 14.30
C THR A 76 -4.53 18.14 14.32
N ARG A 77 -4.08 17.34 13.35
CA ARG A 77 -2.67 17.16 13.02
C ARG A 77 -2.43 17.49 11.56
N GLN A 78 -1.18 17.80 11.21
CA GLN A 78 -0.77 17.94 9.83
C GLN A 78 -0.22 16.62 9.30
N ILE A 79 -0.58 16.29 8.06
CA ILE A 79 0.05 15.23 7.30
C ILE A 79 0.70 15.85 6.06
N HIS A 80 1.90 15.41 5.73
CA HIS A 80 2.69 15.99 4.65
C HIS A 80 2.99 14.95 3.59
N ILE A 81 2.80 15.33 2.33
CA ILE A 81 3.18 14.58 1.15
C ILE A 81 4.39 15.28 0.54
N LEU A 82 5.44 14.51 0.25
CA LEU A 82 6.59 14.98 -0.51
C LEU A 82 6.48 14.50 -1.95
N THR A 83 6.75 15.41 -2.87
CA THR A 83 6.74 15.10 -4.28
C THR A 83 7.82 15.84 -5.06
N THR A 84 8.35 15.20 -6.09
CA THR A 84 9.21 15.85 -7.11
C THR A 84 8.44 16.27 -8.35
N LEU A 85 7.12 16.02 -8.38
CA LEU A 85 6.18 16.35 -9.47
C LEU A 85 6.01 17.87 -9.71
N ASP A 86 7.01 18.66 -9.33
CA ASP A 86 7.10 20.10 -9.54
C ASP A 86 8.19 20.50 -10.55
N THR A 87 9.07 19.57 -10.97
CA THR A 87 10.04 19.87 -12.05
C THR A 87 9.41 19.92 -13.45
N GLN A 88 8.11 19.65 -13.59
CA GLN A 88 7.39 19.70 -14.88
C GLN A 88 6.17 20.64 -14.91
N LYS A 89 5.80 21.33 -13.82
CA LYS A 89 4.68 22.31 -13.75
C LYS A 89 3.35 21.86 -14.41
N THR A 90 2.88 20.64 -14.14
CA THR A 90 1.63 20.14 -14.76
C THR A 90 0.58 19.62 -13.79
N MET A 91 0.88 19.45 -12.49
CA MET A 91 -0.03 18.75 -11.57
C MET A 91 -0.54 19.63 -10.42
N ASP A 92 -1.87 19.73 -10.33
CA ASP A 92 -2.55 20.53 -9.31
C ASP A 92 -2.39 19.95 -7.89
N THR A 93 -2.48 20.82 -6.88
CA THR A 93 -2.33 20.43 -5.47
C THR A 93 -3.42 19.44 -5.04
N ALA A 94 -4.65 19.59 -5.53
CA ALA A 94 -5.74 18.66 -5.22
C ALA A 94 -5.48 17.29 -5.87
N GLU A 95 -4.94 17.27 -7.09
CA GLU A 95 -4.56 16.05 -7.79
C GLU A 95 -3.46 15.26 -7.06
N VAL A 96 -2.47 15.95 -6.44
CA VAL A 96 -1.46 15.31 -5.58
C VAL A 96 -2.13 14.50 -4.47
N PHE A 97 -3.13 15.08 -3.79
CA PHE A 97 -3.88 14.38 -2.74
C PHE A 97 -4.71 13.24 -3.29
N TYR A 98 -5.43 13.47 -4.39
CA TYR A 98 -6.23 12.43 -5.04
C TYR A 98 -5.37 11.22 -5.38
N ARG A 99 -4.22 11.41 -6.06
CA ARG A 99 -3.29 10.33 -6.43
C ARG A 99 -2.70 9.63 -5.20
N MET A 100 -2.35 10.39 -4.16
CA MET A 100 -1.80 9.81 -2.93
C MET A 100 -2.85 8.96 -2.19
N ALA A 101 -4.10 9.41 -2.12
CA ALA A 101 -5.21 8.65 -1.56
C ALA A 101 -5.58 7.43 -2.43
N ALA A 102 -5.53 7.58 -3.76
CA ALA A 102 -5.82 6.52 -4.73
C ALA A 102 -4.88 5.31 -4.60
N ARG A 103 -3.70 5.45 -3.97
CA ARG A 103 -2.83 4.32 -3.62
C ARG A 103 -3.58 3.24 -2.82
N TRP A 104 -4.56 3.64 -1.99
CA TRP A 104 -5.37 2.70 -1.20
C TRP A 104 -6.24 1.78 -2.06
N ARG A 105 -6.45 2.10 -3.36
CA ARG A 105 -7.10 1.19 -4.31
C ARG A 105 -6.38 -0.15 -4.42
N GLN A 106 -5.05 -0.19 -4.27
CA GLN A 106 -4.30 -1.44 -4.27
C GLN A 106 -4.67 -2.32 -3.08
N GLU A 107 -4.82 -1.74 -1.89
CA GLU A 107 -5.26 -2.51 -0.72
C GLU A 107 -6.71 -2.97 -0.89
N ASN A 108 -7.57 -2.08 -1.37
CA ASN A 108 -8.97 -2.42 -1.65
C ASN A 108 -9.09 -3.53 -2.71
N TYR A 109 -8.22 -3.52 -3.72
CA TYR A 109 -8.09 -4.59 -4.72
C TYR A 109 -7.84 -5.93 -4.04
N PHE A 110 -6.78 -6.03 -3.23
CA PHE A 110 -6.45 -7.29 -2.57
C PHE A 110 -7.49 -7.69 -1.55
N ARG A 111 -8.08 -6.74 -0.81
CA ARG A 111 -9.14 -7.03 0.16
C ARG A 111 -10.36 -7.63 -0.53
N PHE A 112 -10.90 -6.95 -1.54
CA PHE A 112 -12.06 -7.44 -2.28
C PHE A 112 -11.74 -8.74 -3.03
N GLY A 113 -10.59 -8.83 -3.70
CA GLY A 113 -10.18 -10.03 -4.41
C GLY A 113 -10.12 -11.25 -3.49
N ARG A 114 -9.66 -11.10 -2.26
CA ARG A 114 -9.68 -12.16 -1.23
C ARG A 114 -11.09 -12.50 -0.79
N GLU A 115 -11.89 -11.50 -0.42
CA GLU A 115 -13.23 -11.71 0.13
C GLU A 115 -14.24 -12.24 -0.91
N ARG A 116 -14.10 -11.87 -2.19
CA ARG A 116 -15.14 -12.04 -3.22
C ARG A 116 -14.69 -12.81 -4.46
N CYS A 117 -13.38 -12.89 -4.72
CA CYS A 117 -12.84 -13.58 -5.90
C CYS A 117 -11.94 -14.77 -5.53
N ALA A 118 -11.90 -15.18 -4.27
CA ALA A 118 -11.11 -16.31 -3.79
C ALA A 118 -9.61 -16.21 -4.14
N LEU A 119 -9.05 -14.99 -4.13
CA LEU A 119 -7.65 -14.74 -4.52
C LEU A 119 -6.63 -15.59 -3.74
N ASP A 120 -6.92 -15.84 -2.46
CA ASP A 120 -6.08 -16.62 -1.54
C ASP A 120 -6.43 -18.12 -1.48
N ALA A 121 -7.40 -18.58 -2.27
CA ALA A 121 -7.75 -20.00 -2.25
C ALA A 121 -6.58 -20.88 -2.71
N HIS A 122 -6.50 -22.07 -2.14
CA HIS A 122 -5.53 -23.08 -2.53
C HIS A 122 -6.08 -23.84 -3.74
N ASP A 123 -5.41 -23.69 -4.88
CA ASP A 123 -5.96 -24.14 -6.17
C ASP A 123 -5.49 -25.54 -6.58
N SER A 124 -4.39 -26.01 -6.01
CA SER A 124 -3.78 -27.29 -6.34
C SER A 124 -2.92 -27.78 -5.18
N TYR A 125 -3.05 -29.06 -4.86
CA TYR A 125 -2.17 -29.78 -3.95
C TYR A 125 -1.00 -30.46 -4.67
N VAL A 126 -0.91 -30.32 -6.00
CA VAL A 126 0.20 -30.87 -6.77
C VAL A 126 1.47 -30.14 -6.35
N SER A 127 2.50 -30.92 -6.02
CA SER A 127 3.82 -30.41 -5.68
C SER A 127 4.88 -31.10 -6.51
N THR A 128 5.95 -30.39 -6.81
CA THR A 128 7.16 -30.95 -7.39
C THR A 128 8.20 -31.15 -6.30
N GLU A 129 8.92 -32.27 -6.39
CA GLU A 129 10.10 -32.47 -5.57
C GLU A 129 11.18 -31.46 -5.95
N VAL A 130 11.87 -30.95 -4.93
CA VAL A 130 12.89 -29.93 -5.07
C VAL A 130 14.24 -30.58 -4.82
N ASP A 131 15.27 -30.17 -5.57
CA ASP A 131 16.64 -30.65 -5.33
C ASP A 131 17.09 -30.27 -3.90
N PRO A 132 17.32 -31.26 -3.01
CA PRO A 132 17.70 -31.00 -1.63
C PRO A 132 19.07 -30.32 -1.51
N LEU A 133 19.91 -30.40 -2.54
CA LEU A 133 21.24 -29.78 -2.57
C LEU A 133 21.21 -28.33 -3.08
N GLN A 134 20.06 -27.85 -3.56
CA GLN A 134 19.92 -26.47 -4.01
C GLN A 134 20.27 -25.48 -2.89
N LEU A 135 21.19 -24.56 -3.16
CA LEU A 135 21.67 -23.60 -2.18
C LEU A 135 20.70 -22.42 -1.98
N VAL A 136 20.04 -22.36 -0.83
CA VAL A 136 19.09 -21.30 -0.45
C VAL A 136 19.65 -20.40 0.64
N PRO A 137 19.11 -19.15 0.81
CA PRO A 137 19.51 -18.29 1.92
C PRO A 137 19.35 -19.00 3.26
N ASN A 138 20.41 -19.02 4.07
CA ASN A 138 20.42 -19.74 5.34
C ASN A 138 19.51 -19.04 6.38
N PRO A 139 18.36 -19.64 6.79
CA PRO A 139 17.46 -19.02 7.76
C PRO A 139 18.10 -18.82 9.13
N ALA A 140 19.06 -19.67 9.52
CA ALA A 140 19.81 -19.49 10.76
C ALA A 140 20.65 -18.22 10.72
N LYS A 141 21.28 -17.91 9.57
CA LYS A 141 22.06 -16.68 9.41
C LYS A 141 21.18 -15.43 9.47
N THR A 142 19.96 -15.49 8.92
CA THR A 142 18.97 -14.40 9.04
C THR A 142 18.54 -14.19 10.50
N LYS A 143 18.29 -15.26 11.25
CA LYS A 143 18.00 -15.17 12.69
C LYS A 143 19.17 -14.57 13.47
N ALA A 144 20.40 -15.02 13.20
CA ALA A 144 21.60 -14.44 13.82
C ALA A 144 21.78 -12.96 13.47
N LYS A 145 21.44 -12.56 12.23
CA LYS A 145 21.46 -11.14 11.83
C LYS A 145 20.50 -10.29 12.64
N LEU A 146 19.30 -10.81 12.94
CA LEU A 146 18.34 -10.11 13.79
C LEU A 146 18.88 -9.95 15.22
N VAL A 147 19.48 -11.00 15.78
CA VAL A 147 20.14 -10.95 17.10
C VAL A 147 21.25 -9.90 17.12
N LEU A 148 22.10 -9.88 16.09
CA LEU A 148 23.14 -8.87 15.91
C LEU A 148 22.58 -7.45 15.85
N GLN A 149 21.52 -7.21 15.07
CA GLN A 149 20.88 -5.90 14.97
C GLN A 149 20.28 -5.45 16.31
N ASN A 150 19.64 -6.36 17.03
CA ASN A 150 19.09 -6.07 18.36
C ASN A 150 20.19 -5.78 19.37
N ALA A 151 21.29 -6.55 19.36
CA ALA A 151 22.45 -6.30 20.21
C ALA A 151 23.09 -4.94 19.92
N ARG A 152 23.18 -4.55 18.63
CA ARG A 152 23.69 -3.24 18.22
C ARG A 152 22.79 -2.10 18.72
N ALA A 153 21.48 -2.21 18.51
CA ALA A 153 20.52 -1.23 18.99
C ALA A 153 20.55 -1.10 20.52
N GLN A 154 20.68 -2.21 21.24
CA GLN A 154 20.82 -2.21 22.69
C GLN A 154 22.12 -1.52 23.14
N ARG A 155 23.24 -1.83 22.49
CA ARG A 155 24.53 -1.17 22.75
C ARG A 155 24.42 0.33 22.52
N ASP A 156 23.85 0.77 21.40
CA ASP A 156 23.66 2.19 21.08
C ASP A 156 22.77 2.90 22.12
N ALA A 157 21.69 2.25 22.58
CA ALA A 157 20.81 2.80 23.62
C ALA A 157 21.52 2.94 24.98
N VAL A 158 22.31 1.93 25.36
CA VAL A 158 23.12 1.96 26.59
C VAL A 158 24.22 3.02 26.49
N ASP A 159 24.91 3.11 25.35
CA ASP A 159 25.95 4.12 25.09
C ASP A 159 25.41 5.55 25.22
N ASN A 160 24.21 5.82 24.67
CA ASN A 160 23.54 7.11 24.85
C ASN A 160 23.23 7.42 26.32
N THR A 161 22.80 6.41 27.10
CA THR A 161 22.49 6.57 28.53
C THR A 161 23.76 6.83 29.34
N VAL A 162 24.82 6.08 29.05
CA VAL A 162 26.14 6.24 29.69
C VAL A 162 26.72 7.61 29.37
N THR A 163 26.67 8.02 28.10
CA THR A 163 27.12 9.33 27.64
C THR A 163 26.33 10.46 28.29
N SER A 164 24.99 10.37 28.39
CA SER A 164 24.19 11.40 29.05
C SER A 164 24.47 11.49 30.55
N THR A 165 24.72 10.35 31.20
CA THR A 165 25.06 10.29 32.62
C THR A 165 26.42 10.93 32.87
N LEU A 166 27.44 10.58 32.08
CA LEU A 166 28.76 11.20 32.15
C LEU A 166 28.72 12.70 31.81
N LEU A 167 27.94 13.11 30.82
CA LEU A 167 27.77 14.53 30.47
C LEU A 167 27.17 15.32 31.65
N THR A 168 26.16 14.77 32.32
CA THR A 168 25.54 15.38 33.49
C THR A 168 26.52 15.52 34.66
N LEU A 169 27.37 14.51 34.87
CA LEU A 169 28.39 14.52 35.93
C LEU A 169 29.55 15.47 35.63
N THR A 170 29.89 15.66 34.36
CA THR A 170 31.01 16.53 33.91
C THR A 170 30.58 17.98 33.63
N THR A 171 29.27 18.25 33.51
CA THR A 171 28.71 19.59 33.31
C THR A 171 27.76 19.96 34.47
N PRO A 172 28.30 20.24 35.68
CA PRO A 172 27.49 20.61 36.82
C PRO A 172 26.85 22.01 36.63
N GLY A 173 25.65 22.19 37.18
CA GLY A 173 24.94 23.48 37.13
C GLY A 173 25.61 24.58 37.96
N SER A 174 25.28 25.84 37.66
CA SER A 174 25.76 27.02 38.41
C SER A 174 25.56 26.86 39.92
N GLY A 175 26.64 26.97 40.70
CA GLY A 175 26.63 26.86 42.17
C GLY A 175 26.78 25.44 42.73
N ALA A 176 26.94 24.41 41.89
CA ALA A 176 27.18 23.04 42.36
C ALA A 176 28.60 22.87 42.92
N LYS A 177 28.72 22.13 44.04
CA LYS A 177 30.02 21.74 44.60
C LYS A 177 30.69 20.74 43.65
N GLY A 178 32.00 20.90 43.42
CA GLY A 178 32.77 20.01 42.55
C GLY A 178 32.64 18.55 42.98
N LEU A 179 32.16 17.70 42.08
CA LEU A 179 32.07 16.26 42.28
C LEU A 179 33.36 15.62 41.77
N THR A 180 34.09 14.91 42.64
CA THR A 180 35.22 14.07 42.20
C THR A 180 34.69 12.74 41.70
N ILE A 181 34.79 12.50 40.38
CA ILE A 181 34.45 11.20 39.80
C ILE A 181 35.55 10.21 40.18
N THR A 182 35.20 9.19 40.96
CA THR A 182 36.13 8.11 41.32
C THR A 182 36.20 7.07 40.21
N ASN A 183 37.30 6.31 40.16
CA ASN A 183 37.43 5.17 39.25
C ASN A 183 36.30 4.14 39.42
N GLN A 184 35.84 3.93 40.66
CA GLN A 184 34.73 3.03 40.93
C GLN A 184 33.43 3.52 40.29
N MET A 185 33.10 4.81 40.47
CA MET A 185 31.91 5.40 39.83
C MET A 185 31.99 5.34 38.31
N HIS A 186 33.15 5.62 37.73
CA HIS A 186 33.35 5.52 36.28
C HIS A 186 33.17 4.08 35.77
N ASN A 187 33.70 3.09 36.50
CA ASN A 187 33.53 1.67 36.16
C ASN A 187 32.07 1.23 36.31
N ASP A 188 31.37 1.66 37.36
CA ASP A 188 29.97 1.32 37.59
C ASP A 188 29.05 1.89 36.50
N ILE A 189 29.32 3.13 36.06
CA ILE A 189 28.60 3.78 34.96
C ILE A 189 28.83 3.05 33.63
N ASN A 190 30.06 2.60 33.35
CA ASN A 190 30.39 1.91 32.11
C ASN A 190 30.11 0.40 32.12
N ALA A 191 29.91 -0.22 33.29
CA ALA A 191 29.68 -1.67 33.39
C ALA A 191 28.51 -2.18 32.51
N PRO A 192 27.38 -1.46 32.37
CA PRO A 192 26.33 -1.83 31.42
C PRO A 192 26.79 -1.77 29.95
N LEU A 193 27.61 -0.79 29.58
CA LEU A 193 28.14 -0.66 28.22
C LEU A 193 29.06 -1.82 27.87
N PHE A 194 30.01 -2.18 28.75
CA PHE A 194 30.86 -3.35 28.56
C PHE A 194 30.06 -4.66 28.44
N LYS A 195 28.98 -4.81 29.20
CA LYS A 195 28.07 -5.97 29.06
C LYS A 195 27.41 -5.98 27.67
N ALA A 196 26.94 -4.83 27.19
CA ALA A 196 26.30 -4.70 25.88
C ALA A 196 27.30 -4.94 24.72
N GLU A 197 28.53 -4.44 24.82
CA GLU A 197 29.60 -4.69 23.85
C GLU A 197 29.98 -6.16 23.78
N ASN A 198 30.12 -6.83 24.93
CA ASN A 198 30.37 -8.28 24.96
C ASN A 198 29.22 -9.09 24.33
N ALA A 199 27.97 -8.67 24.54
CA ALA A 199 26.82 -9.28 23.89
C ALA A 199 26.83 -9.04 22.37
N LEU A 200 27.21 -7.84 21.93
CA LEU A 200 27.36 -7.50 20.51
C LEU A 200 28.44 -8.35 19.85
N ASN A 201 29.63 -8.45 20.46
CA ASN A 201 30.74 -9.26 19.93
C ASN A 201 30.32 -10.74 19.78
N LYS A 202 29.68 -11.31 20.81
CA LYS A 202 29.15 -12.68 20.75
C LYS A 202 28.13 -12.87 19.62
N ALA A 203 27.25 -11.89 19.40
CA ALA A 203 26.26 -11.93 18.33
C ALA A 203 26.91 -11.81 16.94
N GLU A 204 27.98 -11.02 16.83
CA GLU A 204 28.76 -10.87 15.59
C GLU A 204 29.50 -12.16 15.25
N ASP A 205 30.22 -12.75 16.20
CA ASP A 205 30.92 -14.03 16.02
C ASP A 205 29.95 -15.13 15.58
N ALA A 206 28.81 -15.26 16.27
CA ALA A 206 27.78 -16.23 15.93
C ALA A 206 27.19 -16.00 14.52
N HIS A 207 27.05 -14.74 14.07
CA HIS A 207 26.59 -14.42 12.73
C HIS A 207 27.64 -14.74 11.65
N GLN A 208 28.92 -14.49 11.94
CA GLN A 208 30.02 -14.72 11.00
C GLN A 208 30.29 -16.21 10.75
N GLN A 209 30.17 -17.05 11.79
CA GLN A 209 30.37 -18.50 11.68
C GLN A 209 29.35 -19.21 10.77
N LEU A 210 28.19 -18.61 10.53
CA LEU A 210 27.15 -19.20 9.70
C LEU A 210 27.41 -18.93 8.21
N ALA A 211 27.31 -19.98 7.38
CA ALA A 211 27.35 -19.84 5.93
C ALA A 211 26.16 -19.01 5.41
N ALA A 212 26.38 -18.20 4.37
CA ALA A 212 25.32 -17.38 3.77
C ALA A 212 24.24 -18.22 3.07
N ARG A 213 24.65 -19.37 2.53
CA ARG A 213 23.78 -20.35 1.87
C ARG A 213 23.89 -21.69 2.58
N ALA A 214 22.79 -22.43 2.61
CA ALA A 214 22.73 -23.81 3.08
C ALA A 214 21.94 -24.65 2.07
N PRO A 215 22.20 -25.97 1.97
CA PRO A 215 21.37 -26.89 1.20
C PRO A 215 19.90 -26.79 1.62
N LEU A 216 18.99 -26.84 0.65
CA LEU A 216 17.55 -26.73 0.90
C LEU A 216 17.06 -27.79 1.88
N GLY A 217 17.54 -29.04 1.75
CA GLY A 217 17.16 -30.15 2.63
C GLY A 217 17.53 -29.90 4.11
N GLU A 218 18.62 -29.18 4.38
CA GLU A 218 19.01 -28.79 5.74
C GLU A 218 18.27 -27.54 6.22
N ALA A 219 18.15 -26.53 5.34
CA ALA A 219 17.55 -25.25 5.68
C ALA A 219 16.02 -25.36 5.90
N ARG A 220 15.36 -26.25 5.14
CA ARG A 220 13.92 -26.49 5.15
C ARG A 220 13.62 -27.97 4.85
N PRO A 221 13.74 -28.86 5.86
CA PRO A 221 13.46 -30.28 5.68
C PRO A 221 12.02 -30.52 5.18
N GLY A 222 11.88 -31.36 4.15
CA GLY A 222 10.57 -31.66 3.55
C GLY A 222 9.95 -30.51 2.75
N ALA A 223 10.73 -29.49 2.38
CA ALA A 223 10.25 -28.43 1.51
C ALA A 223 9.75 -28.99 0.17
N GLN A 224 8.56 -28.55 -0.21
CA GLN A 224 7.94 -28.84 -1.49
C GLN A 224 7.62 -27.53 -2.19
N VAL A 225 7.74 -27.51 -3.51
CA VAL A 225 7.26 -26.40 -4.33
C VAL A 225 5.91 -26.81 -4.89
N LEU A 226 4.87 -26.12 -4.44
CA LEU A 226 3.52 -26.25 -5.00
C LEU A 226 3.54 -25.85 -6.47
N ASP A 227 2.71 -26.51 -7.26
CA ASP A 227 2.51 -26.15 -8.66
C ASP A 227 2.07 -24.68 -8.77
N THR A 228 2.91 -23.89 -9.44
CA THR A 228 2.64 -22.47 -9.64
C THR A 228 1.78 -22.21 -10.86
N GLU A 229 1.71 -23.15 -11.81
CA GLU A 229 1.01 -22.93 -13.08
C GLU A 229 -0.50 -22.85 -12.86
N MET A 230 -1.08 -23.78 -12.09
CA MET A 230 -2.49 -23.68 -11.72
C MET A 230 -2.78 -22.38 -10.97
N LYS A 231 -1.92 -21.99 -10.03
CA LYS A 231 -2.08 -20.75 -9.27
C LYS A 231 -2.05 -19.50 -10.16
N ARG A 232 -1.14 -19.46 -11.13
CA ARG A 232 -1.04 -18.37 -12.11
C ARG A 232 -2.28 -18.29 -12.99
N PHE A 233 -2.72 -19.43 -13.52
CA PHE A 233 -3.92 -19.51 -14.36
C PHE A 233 -5.17 -19.03 -13.62
N THR A 234 -5.42 -19.54 -12.41
CA THR A 234 -6.57 -19.10 -11.60
C THR A 234 -6.46 -17.64 -11.19
N HIS A 235 -5.26 -17.14 -10.91
CA HIS A 235 -5.05 -15.71 -10.62
C HIS A 235 -5.46 -14.82 -11.79
N ILE A 236 -5.10 -15.14 -13.03
CA ILE A 236 -5.52 -14.36 -14.20
C ILE A 236 -7.05 -14.25 -14.26
N ILE A 237 -7.76 -15.36 -14.07
CA ILE A 237 -9.23 -15.39 -14.09
C ILE A 237 -9.82 -14.53 -12.96
N ARG A 238 -9.30 -14.67 -11.74
CA ARG A 238 -9.79 -13.93 -10.56
C ARG A 238 -9.52 -12.44 -10.67
N MET A 239 -8.35 -12.07 -11.18
CA MET A 239 -7.98 -10.69 -11.43
C MET A 239 -8.87 -10.07 -12.52
N ALA A 240 -9.18 -10.82 -13.58
CA ALA A 240 -10.13 -10.40 -14.61
C ALA A 240 -11.53 -10.19 -14.01
N ALA A 241 -12.05 -11.14 -13.22
CA ALA A 241 -13.35 -11.02 -12.57
C ALA A 241 -13.42 -9.80 -11.63
N PHE A 242 -12.36 -9.53 -10.86
CA PHE A 242 -12.27 -8.32 -10.05
C PHE A 242 -12.34 -7.06 -10.91
N ASN A 243 -11.53 -6.98 -11.97
CA ASN A 243 -11.49 -5.82 -12.86
C ASN A 243 -12.86 -5.57 -13.49
N THR A 244 -13.53 -6.62 -13.97
CA THR A 244 -14.91 -6.55 -14.48
C THR A 244 -15.87 -6.01 -13.42
N ALA A 245 -15.81 -6.51 -12.19
CA ALA A 245 -16.68 -6.05 -11.11
C ALA A 245 -16.49 -4.56 -10.80
N VAL A 246 -15.24 -4.09 -10.77
CA VAL A 246 -14.93 -2.67 -10.52
C VAL A 246 -15.39 -1.78 -11.67
N ILE A 247 -15.15 -2.19 -12.92
CA ILE A 247 -15.54 -1.43 -14.10
C ILE A 247 -17.07 -1.32 -14.17
N LEU A 248 -17.80 -2.42 -13.99
CA LEU A 248 -19.27 -2.39 -13.97
C LEU A 248 -19.81 -1.58 -12.78
N ALA A 249 -19.18 -1.67 -11.61
CA ALA A 249 -19.62 -0.88 -10.45
C ALA A 249 -19.39 0.62 -10.68
N ARG A 250 -18.33 0.99 -11.40
CA ARG A 250 -18.11 2.36 -11.86
C ARG A 250 -19.16 2.77 -12.88
N GLU A 251 -19.44 1.93 -13.87
CA GLU A 251 -20.43 2.19 -14.91
C GLU A 251 -21.80 2.49 -14.31
N VAL A 252 -22.23 1.67 -13.33
CA VAL A 252 -23.45 1.89 -12.54
C VAL A 252 -23.43 3.25 -11.83
N ARG A 253 -22.29 3.73 -11.35
CA ARG A 253 -22.22 5.02 -10.62
C ARG A 253 -22.29 6.23 -11.53
N VAL A 254 -21.69 6.14 -12.71
CA VAL A 254 -21.48 7.30 -13.58
C VAL A 254 -22.57 7.42 -14.63
N ASN A 255 -23.03 6.29 -15.18
CA ASN A 255 -23.87 6.25 -16.37
C ASN A 255 -25.27 5.66 -16.10
N THR A 256 -25.70 5.58 -14.84
CA THR A 256 -27.07 5.16 -14.49
C THR A 256 -27.69 6.12 -13.46
N GLY A 257 -29.01 6.21 -13.43
CA GLY A 257 -29.80 6.97 -12.45
C GLY A 257 -29.92 6.30 -11.08
N TYR A 258 -29.11 5.27 -10.80
CA TYR A 258 -29.22 4.49 -9.57
C TYR A 258 -28.80 5.28 -8.32
N LYS A 259 -29.78 5.88 -7.64
CA LYS A 259 -29.59 6.76 -6.46
C LYS A 259 -28.73 6.19 -5.34
N ARG A 260 -28.58 4.87 -5.23
CA ARG A 260 -27.77 4.20 -4.18
C ARG A 260 -26.41 3.70 -4.69
N ALA A 261 -25.99 4.06 -5.91
CA ALA A 261 -24.78 3.55 -6.53
C ALA A 261 -23.50 3.73 -5.70
N ASP A 262 -23.39 4.83 -4.93
CA ASP A 262 -22.25 5.06 -4.03
C ASP A 262 -22.05 3.93 -3.02
N ARG A 263 -23.16 3.36 -2.53
CA ARG A 263 -23.16 2.33 -1.48
C ARG A 263 -23.42 0.92 -2.02
N GLU A 264 -24.18 0.80 -3.10
CA GLU A 264 -24.75 -0.47 -3.54
C GLU A 264 -24.28 -0.96 -4.90
N ALA A 265 -23.49 -0.18 -5.67
CA ALA A 265 -23.07 -0.60 -7.02
C ALA A 265 -22.40 -1.98 -7.05
N TYR A 266 -21.46 -2.26 -6.14
CA TYR A 266 -20.83 -3.58 -6.05
C TYR A 266 -21.81 -4.70 -5.69
N ASN A 267 -22.84 -4.41 -4.88
CA ASN A 267 -23.86 -5.39 -4.56
C ASN A 267 -24.77 -5.65 -5.75
N LEU A 268 -25.13 -4.61 -6.50
CA LEU A 268 -25.92 -4.72 -7.73
C LEU A 268 -25.17 -5.55 -8.78
N VAL A 269 -23.90 -5.24 -9.04
CA VAL A 269 -23.04 -5.99 -9.99
C VAL A 269 -22.93 -7.46 -9.59
N ARG A 270 -22.80 -7.77 -8.30
CA ARG A 270 -22.80 -9.16 -7.84
C ARG A 270 -24.11 -9.89 -8.09
N LYS A 271 -25.25 -9.20 -7.96
CA LYS A 271 -26.55 -9.78 -8.31
C LYS A 271 -26.62 -10.05 -9.82
N ILE A 272 -26.16 -9.11 -10.65
CA ILE A 272 -26.09 -9.26 -12.11
C ILE A 272 -25.30 -10.52 -12.49
N PHE A 273 -24.14 -10.77 -11.88
CA PHE A 273 -23.32 -11.96 -12.19
C PHE A 273 -23.98 -13.30 -11.88
N THR A 274 -24.98 -13.32 -11.00
CA THR A 274 -25.73 -14.53 -10.66
C THR A 274 -27.11 -14.56 -11.31
N GLN A 275 -27.46 -13.52 -12.07
CA GLN A 275 -28.75 -13.40 -12.72
C GLN A 275 -28.82 -14.32 -13.93
N GLN A 276 -29.99 -14.93 -14.14
CA GLN A 276 -30.27 -15.70 -15.34
C GLN A 276 -30.49 -14.77 -16.54
N GLY A 277 -30.31 -15.32 -17.73
CA GLY A 277 -30.49 -14.60 -18.98
C GLY A 277 -30.35 -15.53 -20.17
N ASP A 278 -30.60 -14.98 -21.36
CA ASP A 278 -30.51 -15.69 -22.63
C ASP A 278 -29.38 -15.11 -23.47
N ILE A 279 -28.78 -15.98 -24.28
CA ILE A 279 -27.81 -15.62 -25.30
C ILE A 279 -28.43 -15.99 -26.65
N ASP A 280 -28.65 -14.98 -27.49
CA ASP A 280 -29.27 -15.14 -28.81
C ASP A 280 -28.32 -14.66 -29.93
N PRO A 281 -27.75 -15.59 -30.72
CA PRO A 281 -26.94 -15.29 -31.89
C PRO A 281 -27.75 -15.20 -33.20
N SER A 282 -29.09 -15.25 -33.15
CA SER A 282 -29.93 -15.35 -34.35
C SER A 282 -29.88 -14.12 -35.26
N VAL A 283 -29.61 -12.94 -34.71
CA VAL A 283 -29.53 -11.69 -35.45
C VAL A 283 -28.15 -11.58 -36.11
N PRO A 284 -28.07 -11.51 -37.46
CA PRO A 284 -26.79 -11.42 -38.16
C PRO A 284 -25.94 -10.24 -37.68
N GLY A 285 -24.66 -10.50 -37.40
CA GLY A 285 -23.69 -9.49 -36.95
C GLY A 285 -23.78 -9.12 -35.47
N TYR A 286 -24.72 -9.68 -34.71
CA TYR A 286 -24.90 -9.38 -33.29
C TYR A 286 -24.95 -10.65 -32.43
N LEU A 287 -24.48 -10.51 -31.20
CA LEU A 287 -24.70 -11.48 -30.13
C LEU A 287 -25.48 -10.77 -29.03
N THR A 288 -26.77 -11.10 -28.91
CA THR A 288 -27.68 -10.43 -27.98
C THR A 288 -27.72 -11.19 -26.66
N ILE A 289 -27.49 -10.48 -25.56
CA ILE A 289 -27.50 -11.01 -24.20
C ILE A 289 -28.62 -10.30 -23.43
N THR A 290 -29.66 -11.03 -23.04
CA THR A 290 -30.78 -10.47 -22.28
C THR A 290 -30.83 -11.04 -20.88
N LEU A 291 -30.78 -10.18 -19.87
CA LEU A 291 -30.90 -10.58 -18.46
C LEU A 291 -32.37 -10.65 -18.03
N ASP A 292 -32.69 -11.53 -17.09
CA ASP A 292 -33.99 -11.52 -16.42
C ASP A 292 -34.12 -10.28 -15.52
N PRO A 293 -35.36 -9.81 -15.23
CA PRO A 293 -35.57 -8.64 -14.37
C PRO A 293 -34.97 -8.80 -12.97
N MET A 294 -34.44 -7.71 -12.41
CA MET A 294 -33.87 -7.72 -11.06
C MET A 294 -34.98 -7.81 -9.99
N PRO A 295 -34.66 -8.24 -8.75
CA PRO A 295 -35.65 -8.38 -7.68
C PRO A 295 -36.49 -7.13 -7.43
N THR A 296 -35.94 -5.94 -7.65
CA THR A 296 -36.65 -4.66 -7.50
C THR A 296 -36.68 -3.85 -8.80
N MET A 297 -37.74 -3.07 -9.03
CA MET A 297 -37.87 -2.22 -10.22
C MET A 297 -36.73 -1.21 -10.35
N ARG A 298 -36.33 -0.58 -9.24
CA ARG A 298 -35.19 0.36 -9.22
C ARG A 298 -33.87 -0.28 -9.69
N GLU A 299 -33.66 -1.56 -9.38
CA GLU A 299 -32.47 -2.30 -9.83
C GLU A 299 -32.63 -2.71 -11.29
N THR A 300 -33.85 -3.05 -11.72
CA THR A 300 -34.15 -3.40 -13.12
C THR A 300 -33.88 -2.20 -14.04
N VAL A 301 -34.36 -1.01 -13.68
CA VAL A 301 -34.11 0.24 -14.43
C VAL A 301 -32.61 0.55 -14.48
N ALA A 302 -31.91 0.45 -13.35
CA ALA A 302 -30.46 0.68 -13.32
C ALA A 302 -29.67 -0.32 -14.20
N VAL A 303 -30.09 -1.58 -14.22
CA VAL A 303 -29.47 -2.61 -15.09
C VAL A 303 -29.83 -2.38 -16.55
N GLN A 304 -31.03 -1.87 -16.86
CA GLN A 304 -31.39 -1.47 -18.21
C GLN A 304 -30.47 -0.37 -18.74
N GLU A 305 -30.29 0.71 -17.98
CA GLU A 305 -29.39 1.82 -18.34
C GLU A 305 -27.93 1.33 -18.47
N LEU A 306 -27.50 0.41 -17.61
CA LEU A 306 -26.20 -0.26 -17.73
C LEU A 306 -26.09 -1.05 -19.05
N CYS A 307 -27.10 -1.83 -19.41
CA CYS A 307 -27.14 -2.59 -20.66
C CYS A 307 -27.11 -1.68 -21.89
N GLU A 308 -27.81 -0.55 -21.85
CA GLU A 308 -27.78 0.48 -22.90
C GLU A 308 -26.35 1.01 -23.06
N SER A 309 -25.71 1.47 -21.97
CA SER A 309 -24.33 1.95 -22.02
C SER A 309 -23.34 0.90 -22.53
N LEU A 310 -23.45 -0.35 -22.06
CA LEU A 310 -22.58 -1.44 -22.55
C LEU A 310 -22.81 -1.72 -24.05
N THR A 311 -24.02 -1.59 -24.54
CA THR A 311 -24.35 -1.78 -25.97
C THR A 311 -23.78 -0.66 -26.84
N GLU A 312 -23.79 0.57 -26.35
CA GLU A 312 -23.21 1.74 -27.04
C GLU A 312 -21.71 1.60 -27.28
N THR A 313 -21.00 0.81 -26.48
CA THR A 313 -19.57 0.53 -26.69
C THR A 313 -19.27 -0.20 -27.99
N GLN A 314 -20.27 -0.82 -28.63
CA GLN A 314 -20.12 -1.66 -29.83
C GLN A 314 -19.01 -2.73 -29.69
N THR A 315 -18.87 -3.28 -28.48
CA THR A 315 -17.82 -4.25 -28.17
C THR A 315 -17.96 -5.50 -29.04
N ARG A 316 -16.89 -5.88 -29.73
CA ARG A 316 -16.82 -7.12 -30.52
C ARG A 316 -16.54 -8.31 -29.61
N TYR A 317 -17.29 -9.40 -29.78
CA TYR A 317 -17.05 -10.63 -29.04
C TYR A 317 -15.73 -11.28 -29.50
N PRO A 318 -14.79 -11.59 -28.59
CA PRO A 318 -13.46 -12.08 -28.95
C PRO A 318 -13.48 -13.31 -29.86
N GLY A 319 -12.67 -13.30 -30.92
CA GLY A 319 -12.57 -14.40 -31.87
C GLY A 319 -13.71 -14.49 -32.89
N THR A 320 -14.61 -13.50 -32.95
CA THR A 320 -15.74 -13.44 -33.90
C THR A 320 -15.93 -12.03 -34.46
N ASP A 321 -16.82 -11.89 -35.45
CA ASP A 321 -17.26 -10.60 -35.96
C ASP A 321 -18.57 -10.08 -35.34
N LEU A 322 -19.07 -10.75 -34.29
CA LEU A 322 -20.32 -10.40 -33.64
C LEU A 322 -20.14 -9.21 -32.70
N ILE A 323 -21.03 -8.23 -32.78
CA ILE A 323 -21.11 -7.10 -31.85
C ILE A 323 -22.04 -7.47 -30.69
N LEU A 324 -21.59 -7.24 -29.46
CA LEU A 324 -22.38 -7.49 -28.26
C LEU A 324 -23.51 -6.47 -28.13
N ARG A 325 -24.71 -6.96 -27.87
CA ARG A 325 -25.88 -6.17 -27.48
C ARG A 325 -26.41 -6.69 -26.16
N PHE A 326 -26.64 -5.81 -25.21
CA PHE A 326 -27.16 -6.15 -23.89
C PHE A 326 -28.57 -5.61 -23.73
N GLY A 327 -29.40 -6.34 -23.01
CA GLY A 327 -30.75 -5.92 -22.67
C GLY A 327 -31.23 -6.55 -21.36
N ILE A 328 -32.39 -6.11 -20.89
CA ILE A 328 -33.11 -6.73 -19.79
C ILE A 328 -34.52 -7.05 -20.26
N LYS A 329 -35.07 -8.20 -19.86
CA LYS A 329 -36.44 -8.59 -20.22
C LYS A 329 -37.44 -7.69 -19.48
N GLU A 330 -38.62 -7.53 -20.08
CA GLU A 330 -39.73 -6.88 -19.38
C GLU A 330 -40.22 -7.76 -18.23
N ARG A 331 -40.63 -7.10 -17.14
CA ARG A 331 -41.23 -7.79 -16.00
C ARG A 331 -42.69 -8.04 -16.33
N LEU A 332 -43.05 -9.31 -16.52
CA LEU A 332 -44.44 -9.75 -16.70
C LEU A 332 -45.31 -9.40 -15.49
#